data_AF-A0A498QHS5-F1
#
_entry.id   AF-A0A498QHS5-F1
#
_cell.length_a   1.000
_cell.length_b   1.000
_cell.length_c   1.000
_cell.angle_alpha   90.00
_cell.angle_beta   90.00
_cell.angle_gamma   90.00
#
_symmetry.space_group_name_H-M   'P 1'
#
loop_
_entity.id
_entity.type
_entity.pdbx_description
1 polymer ?
#
loop_
_entity_poly.entity_id
_entity_poly.type
_entity_poly.pdbx_seq_one_letter_code
_entity_poly.pdbx_strand_id
1 'polypeptide(L)'
;MAANYGTGNATGGAGANGGVGSGGSGGNGGNGGDANIESHAYANATAGRGGAGANGVFSGGNGGDGGSAFSVGTGQVTAGRGGQGGNGADSTGALTGYGGNGGNGGNATINNTNNRNDANAGNGGTGGAGYNASAGHSSGGNGGRATITAGHESNAHGGYGGNGGVGTMYAGNGGSGGQATNYSRGDADGGNGGYGGTGGYGGNGGVGGIGNTRNQHGTAYGGNGGLGGDSSAQGADGGNGGNGGDTYGYYQNAQFPGLGGRGGQGGPGGERGQPGASGTWHFPYTDQLGPA
;
A
#
# COMPACT_ATOMS: atom_id res chain seq x y z
N MET A 1 -1.99 -11.42 17.65
CA MET A 1 -3.28 -10.72 17.78
C MET A 1 -3.41 -10.20 19.20
N ALA A 2 -3.91 -8.99 19.38
CA ALA A 2 -4.30 -8.41 20.66
C ALA A 2 -5.78 -8.00 20.60
N ALA A 3 -6.56 -8.36 21.61
CA ALA A 3 -7.96 -7.97 21.74
C ALA A 3 -8.18 -7.30 23.11
N ASN A 4 -8.93 -6.19 23.13
CA ASN A 4 -9.29 -5.49 24.36
C ASN A 4 -10.82 -5.35 24.49
N TYR A 5 -11.35 -5.87 25.59
CA TYR A 5 -12.76 -5.80 25.98
C TYR A 5 -13.01 -4.80 27.13
N GLY A 6 -11.96 -4.12 27.61
CA GLY A 6 -11.97 -3.17 28.70
C GLY A 6 -11.62 -1.75 28.25
N THR A 7 -10.87 -1.01 29.07
CA THR A 7 -10.47 0.39 28.81
C THR A 7 -9.04 0.54 28.30
N GLY A 8 -8.30 -0.57 28.19
CA GLY A 8 -6.90 -0.54 27.75
C GLY A 8 -6.77 -0.52 26.23
N ASN A 9 -5.55 -0.26 25.75
CA ASN A 9 -5.24 -0.36 24.33
C ASN A 9 -5.14 -1.82 23.85
N ALA A 10 -5.29 -2.02 22.54
CA ALA A 10 -4.91 -3.26 21.85
C ALA A 10 -3.70 -2.98 20.97
N THR A 11 -2.61 -3.70 21.21
CA THR A 11 -1.37 -3.55 20.45
C THR A 11 -0.92 -4.89 19.90
N GLY A 12 -0.98 -5.04 18.58
CA GLY A 12 -0.52 -6.24 17.89
C GLY A 12 1.00 -6.34 17.89
N GLY A 13 1.54 -7.54 18.11
CA GLY A 13 2.98 -7.78 18.07
C GLY A 13 3.56 -7.62 16.66
N ALA A 14 4.77 -7.10 16.54
CA ALA A 14 5.47 -7.08 15.25
C ALA A 14 5.82 -8.50 14.78
N GLY A 15 5.77 -8.70 13.47
CA GLY A 15 6.26 -9.92 12.84
C GLY A 15 7.78 -10.04 12.98
N ALA A 16 8.28 -11.24 13.20
CA ALA A 16 9.71 -11.50 13.26
C ALA A 16 10.36 -11.25 11.90
N ASN A 17 11.59 -10.75 11.87
CA ASN A 17 12.35 -10.70 10.63
C ASN A 17 12.70 -12.13 10.17
N GLY A 18 12.81 -12.31 8.86
CA GLY A 18 13.32 -13.55 8.30
C GLY A 18 14.74 -13.85 8.79
N GLY A 19 15.04 -15.14 8.93
CA GLY A 19 16.41 -15.59 9.16
C GLY A 19 17.16 -15.83 7.85
N VAL A 20 18.47 -15.68 7.86
CA VAL A 20 19.31 -16.11 6.72
C VAL A 20 19.49 -17.63 6.81
N GLY A 21 19.01 -18.37 5.81
CA GLY A 21 19.22 -19.81 5.74
C GLY A 21 20.64 -20.16 5.30
N SER A 22 21.19 -21.27 5.79
CA SER A 22 22.52 -21.79 5.40
C SER A 22 22.63 -22.14 3.90
N GLY A 23 21.50 -22.23 3.18
CA GLY A 23 21.43 -22.53 1.75
C GLY A 23 21.45 -21.32 0.82
N GLY A 24 21.75 -20.11 1.32
CA GLY A 24 21.88 -18.92 0.49
C GLY A 24 20.58 -18.21 0.12
N SER A 25 19.41 -18.67 0.57
CA SER A 25 18.15 -17.94 0.45
C SER A 25 17.78 -17.26 1.77
N GLY A 26 17.23 -16.06 1.68
CA GLY A 26 16.69 -15.32 2.80
C GLY A 26 15.31 -15.86 3.20
N GLY A 27 15.08 -16.03 4.49
CA GLY A 27 13.76 -16.37 5.04
C GLY A 27 12.79 -15.19 4.93
N ASN A 28 11.50 -15.50 4.84
CA ASN A 28 10.45 -14.49 4.82
C ASN A 28 10.28 -13.84 6.21
N GLY A 29 9.86 -12.58 6.22
CA GLY A 29 9.38 -11.93 7.43
C GLY A 29 8.04 -12.50 7.88
N GLY A 30 7.84 -12.57 9.19
CA GLY A 30 6.56 -12.94 9.79
C GLY A 30 5.54 -11.81 9.69
N ASN A 31 4.26 -12.14 9.77
CA ASN A 31 3.19 -11.15 9.73
C ASN A 31 3.06 -10.39 11.06
N GLY A 32 2.63 -9.14 10.97
CA GLY A 32 2.24 -8.34 12.12
C GLY A 32 0.94 -8.86 12.73
N GLY A 33 0.81 -8.77 14.05
CA GLY A 33 -0.39 -9.17 14.76
C GLY A 33 -1.49 -8.13 14.65
N ASP A 34 -2.74 -8.59 14.60
CA ASP A 34 -3.91 -7.70 14.61
C ASP A 34 -4.14 -7.03 15.97
N ALA A 35 -4.90 -5.92 15.95
CA ALA A 35 -5.34 -5.19 17.13
C ALA A 35 -6.85 -4.90 17.09
N ASN A 36 -7.60 -5.44 18.05
CA ASN A 36 -9.06 -5.32 18.13
C ASN A 36 -9.49 -4.66 19.43
N ILE A 37 -10.31 -3.61 19.34
CA ILE A 37 -11.05 -3.02 20.46
C ILE A 37 -12.52 -3.39 20.31
N GLU A 38 -13.04 -4.17 21.26
CA GLU A 38 -14.44 -4.62 21.30
C GLU A 38 -15.27 -3.88 22.37
N SER A 39 -14.64 -2.97 23.09
CA SER A 39 -15.26 -2.08 24.08
C SER A 39 -15.57 -0.71 23.47
N HIS A 40 -16.64 -0.07 23.93
CA HIS A 40 -16.98 1.32 23.57
C HIS A 40 -16.13 2.37 24.30
N ALA A 41 -15.13 1.94 25.05
CA ALA A 41 -14.21 2.81 25.78
C ALA A 41 -13.26 3.58 24.86
N TYR A 42 -12.60 4.59 25.43
CA TYR A 42 -11.49 5.28 24.79
C TYR A 42 -10.24 4.40 24.86
N ALA A 43 -9.97 3.68 23.77
CA ALA A 43 -8.84 2.77 23.64
C ALA A 43 -8.31 2.76 22.21
N ASN A 44 -6.99 2.73 22.08
CA ASN A 44 -6.33 2.73 20.77
C ASN A 44 -6.15 1.28 20.26
N ALA A 45 -6.45 1.08 18.98
CA ALA A 45 -6.14 -0.15 18.24
C ALA A 45 -4.91 0.10 17.35
N THR A 46 -3.78 -0.48 17.71
CA THR A 46 -2.53 -0.35 16.93
C THR A 46 -2.02 -1.73 16.55
N ALA A 47 -2.15 -2.10 15.27
CA ALA A 47 -1.71 -3.40 14.81
C ALA A 47 -0.19 -3.45 14.56
N GLY A 48 0.36 -4.65 14.62
CA GLY A 48 1.79 -4.90 14.48
C GLY A 48 2.25 -4.76 13.05
N ARG A 49 3.50 -4.31 12.85
CA ARG A 49 4.15 -4.28 11.54
C ARG A 49 4.53 -5.70 11.10
N GLY A 50 4.50 -5.99 9.79
CA GLY A 50 5.15 -7.16 9.22
C GLY A 50 6.68 -7.10 9.34
N GLY A 51 7.30 -8.26 9.58
CA GLY A 51 8.75 -8.41 9.64
C GLY A 51 9.39 -8.26 8.27
N ALA A 52 10.65 -7.81 8.22
CA ALA A 52 11.39 -7.76 6.97
C ALA A 52 11.79 -9.18 6.52
N GLY A 53 11.80 -9.42 5.21
CA GLY A 53 12.47 -10.57 4.64
C GLY A 53 13.98 -10.48 4.82
N ALA A 54 14.65 -11.61 5.02
CA ALA A 54 16.10 -11.65 5.11
C ALA A 54 16.74 -11.50 3.74
N ASN A 55 17.97 -11.00 3.69
CA ASN A 55 18.79 -11.10 2.49
C ASN A 55 19.21 -12.55 2.25
N GLY A 56 19.42 -12.90 0.98
CA GLY A 56 20.04 -14.16 0.58
C GLY A 56 20.80 -14.02 -0.72
N VAL A 57 21.87 -14.80 -0.88
CA VAL A 57 22.73 -14.87 -2.08
C VAL A 57 21.95 -15.22 -3.35
N PHE A 58 21.04 -16.19 -3.27
CA PHE A 58 20.26 -16.66 -4.43
C PHE A 58 18.87 -16.02 -4.50
N SER A 59 18.30 -15.69 -3.34
CA SER A 59 17.04 -14.96 -3.25
C SER A 59 16.93 -14.29 -1.90
N GLY A 60 16.50 -13.03 -1.87
CA GLY A 60 15.96 -12.42 -0.67
C GLY A 60 14.60 -13.02 -0.30
N GLY A 61 14.27 -12.99 0.98
CA GLY A 61 12.96 -13.37 1.49
C GLY A 61 11.93 -12.26 1.30
N ASN A 62 10.65 -12.62 1.23
CA ASN A 62 9.58 -11.64 1.17
C ASN A 62 9.37 -10.96 2.54
N GLY A 63 8.92 -9.71 2.53
CA GLY A 63 8.41 -9.04 3.73
C GLY A 63 7.09 -9.66 4.18
N GLY A 64 6.86 -9.68 5.50
CA GLY A 64 5.57 -10.09 6.06
C GLY A 64 4.51 -9.01 5.94
N ASP A 65 3.23 -9.39 5.97
CA ASP A 65 2.13 -8.43 5.92
C ASP A 65 1.98 -7.69 7.27
N GLY A 66 1.48 -6.46 7.23
CA GLY A 66 1.07 -5.72 8.42
C GLY A 66 -0.24 -6.24 9.00
N GLY A 67 -0.37 -6.19 10.33
CA GLY A 67 -1.61 -6.57 11.02
C GLY A 67 -2.74 -5.57 10.78
N SER A 68 -3.98 -6.03 10.86
CA SER A 68 -5.17 -5.18 10.75
C SER A 68 -5.60 -4.63 12.11
N ALA A 69 -6.18 -3.43 12.11
CA ALA A 69 -6.70 -2.77 13.30
C ALA A 69 -8.22 -2.56 13.18
N PHE A 70 -8.95 -2.90 14.24
CA PHE A 70 -10.41 -2.75 14.32
C PHE A 70 -10.82 -2.13 15.65
N SER A 71 -11.81 -1.24 15.65
CA SER A 71 -12.35 -0.65 16.88
C SER A 71 -13.84 -0.34 16.80
N VAL A 72 -14.57 -0.75 17.84
CA VAL A 72 -15.88 -0.16 18.23
C VAL A 72 -15.73 0.86 19.37
N GLY A 73 -14.51 1.19 19.78
CA GLY A 73 -14.19 2.20 20.78
C GLY A 73 -14.06 3.60 20.19
N THR A 74 -13.65 4.56 21.02
CA THR A 74 -13.50 5.97 20.62
C THR A 74 -12.05 6.42 20.44
N GLY A 75 -11.07 5.52 20.61
CA GLY A 75 -9.65 5.82 20.38
C GLY A 75 -9.20 5.63 18.92
N GLN A 76 -7.92 5.90 18.66
CA GLN A 76 -7.33 5.88 17.32
C GLN A 76 -7.20 4.44 16.78
N VAL A 77 -7.36 4.29 15.45
CA VAL A 77 -7.20 3.01 14.76
C VAL A 77 -6.09 3.11 13.72
N THR A 78 -5.01 2.37 13.94
CA THR A 78 -3.82 2.36 13.07
C THR A 78 -3.41 0.94 12.75
N ALA A 79 -3.43 0.59 11.46
CA ALA A 79 -3.00 -0.71 11.00
C ALA A 79 -1.48 -0.81 10.83
N GLY A 80 -0.98 -2.03 10.79
CA GLY A 80 0.44 -2.32 10.64
C GLY A 80 0.92 -2.09 9.22
N ARG A 81 2.14 -1.59 9.05
CA ARG A 81 2.79 -1.55 7.73
C ARG A 81 3.31 -2.93 7.32
N GLY A 82 3.40 -3.17 6.02
CA GLY A 82 4.11 -4.31 5.47
C GLY A 82 5.62 -4.28 5.77
N GLY A 83 6.21 -5.46 5.80
CA GLY A 83 7.64 -5.69 5.88
C GLY A 83 8.33 -5.44 4.54
N GLN A 84 9.61 -5.07 4.56
CA GLN A 84 10.38 -4.94 3.32
C GLN A 84 10.79 -6.33 2.82
N GLY A 85 10.89 -6.48 1.50
CA GLY A 85 11.56 -7.62 0.89
C GLY A 85 13.07 -7.56 1.15
N GLY A 86 13.69 -8.72 1.29
CA GLY A 86 15.14 -8.86 1.41
C GLY A 86 15.84 -8.82 0.06
N ASN A 87 17.13 -8.53 0.07
CA ASN A 87 17.95 -8.47 -1.14
C ASN A 87 18.46 -9.84 -1.58
N GLY A 88 18.50 -10.06 -2.89
CA GLY A 88 19.17 -11.17 -3.57
C GLY A 88 20.65 -10.86 -3.83
N ALA A 89 21.47 -10.80 -2.77
CA ALA A 89 22.85 -10.32 -2.85
C ALA A 89 23.85 -11.27 -2.17
N ASP A 90 25.03 -11.41 -2.77
CA ASP A 90 26.14 -12.13 -2.17
C ASP A 90 26.77 -11.37 -0.97
N SER A 91 27.79 -11.97 -0.34
CA SER A 91 28.47 -11.37 0.82
C SER A 91 29.24 -10.08 0.51
N THR A 92 29.49 -9.78 -0.77
CA THR A 92 30.10 -8.53 -1.23
C THR A 92 29.06 -7.45 -1.54
N GLY A 93 27.77 -7.80 -1.50
CA GLY A 93 26.66 -6.94 -1.89
C GLY A 93 26.37 -6.96 -3.40
N ALA A 94 27.04 -7.80 -4.17
CA ALA A 94 26.74 -7.96 -5.58
C ALA A 94 25.38 -8.64 -5.73
N LEU A 95 24.51 -8.05 -6.56
CA LEU A 95 23.17 -8.57 -6.82
C LEU A 95 23.28 -9.77 -7.75
N THR A 96 23.30 -10.97 -7.19
CA THR A 96 23.44 -12.25 -7.90
C THR A 96 22.16 -13.08 -7.88
N GLY A 97 21.26 -12.79 -6.95
CA GLY A 97 20.02 -13.53 -6.71
C GLY A 97 18.77 -12.67 -6.92
N TYR A 98 17.59 -13.25 -6.69
CA TYR A 98 16.32 -12.52 -6.80
C TYR A 98 16.05 -11.64 -5.59
N GLY A 99 15.55 -10.42 -5.77
CA GLY A 99 15.07 -9.61 -4.65
C GLY A 99 13.69 -10.08 -4.18
N GLY A 100 13.45 -10.12 -2.87
CA GLY A 100 12.16 -10.46 -2.28
C GLY A 100 11.12 -9.36 -2.48
N ASN A 101 9.84 -9.73 -2.46
CA ASN A 101 8.73 -8.79 -2.54
C ASN A 101 8.48 -8.12 -1.18
N GLY A 102 7.97 -6.89 -1.18
CA GLY A 102 7.46 -6.24 0.02
C GLY A 102 6.12 -6.85 0.47
N GLY A 103 5.86 -6.83 1.77
CA GLY A 103 4.59 -7.26 2.34
C GLY A 103 3.50 -6.20 2.22
N ASN A 104 2.24 -6.59 2.28
CA ASN A 104 1.11 -5.66 2.21
C ASN A 104 0.92 -4.92 3.54
N GLY A 105 0.33 -3.73 3.47
CA GLY A 105 -0.16 -3.01 4.63
C GLY A 105 -1.46 -3.60 5.18
N GLY A 106 -1.67 -3.48 6.49
CA GLY A 106 -2.87 -3.94 7.16
C GLY A 106 -4.06 -3.00 6.99
N ASN A 107 -5.27 -3.52 7.23
CA ASN A 107 -6.50 -2.76 7.12
C ASN A 107 -6.85 -2.04 8.43
N ALA A 108 -7.46 -0.86 8.36
CA ALA A 108 -7.96 -0.12 9.50
C ALA A 108 -9.48 0.05 9.42
N THR A 109 -10.21 -0.35 10.46
CA THR A 109 -11.66 -0.27 10.50
C THR A 109 -12.17 0.39 11.78
N ILE A 110 -13.03 1.40 11.63
CA ILE A 110 -13.77 2.04 12.72
C ILE A 110 -15.26 1.75 12.56
N ASN A 111 -15.89 1.26 13.63
CA ASN A 111 -17.31 0.97 13.69
C ASN A 111 -17.93 1.52 14.98
N ASN A 112 -17.81 2.83 15.21
CA ASN A 112 -18.45 3.53 16.32
C ASN A 112 -18.78 4.97 15.95
N THR A 113 -20.07 5.32 15.99
CA THR A 113 -20.58 6.65 15.67
C THR A 113 -20.03 7.77 16.56
N ASN A 114 -19.44 7.46 17.70
CA ASN A 114 -18.82 8.43 18.62
C ASN A 114 -17.30 8.53 18.46
N ASN A 115 -16.69 7.74 17.59
CA ASN A 115 -15.26 7.82 17.34
C ASN A 115 -14.97 9.03 16.43
N ARG A 116 -14.14 9.94 16.92
CA ARG A 116 -13.71 11.17 16.21
C ARG A 116 -12.30 11.06 15.63
N ASN A 117 -11.66 9.90 15.74
CA ASN A 117 -10.31 9.67 15.24
C ASN A 117 -10.35 9.03 13.87
N ASP A 118 -9.27 9.22 13.12
CA ASP A 118 -9.14 8.71 11.76
C ASP A 118 -8.80 7.22 11.72
N ALA A 119 -9.27 6.55 10.66
CA ALA A 119 -8.88 5.20 10.32
C ALA A 119 -7.63 5.24 9.42
N ASN A 120 -6.47 4.85 9.97
CA ASN A 120 -5.19 4.90 9.26
C ASN A 120 -4.76 3.49 8.84
N ALA A 121 -4.88 3.15 7.57
CA ALA A 121 -4.44 1.87 7.07
C ALA A 121 -2.91 1.80 6.90
N GLY A 122 -2.38 0.58 6.81
CA GLY A 122 -0.95 0.34 6.74
C GLY A 122 -0.41 0.58 5.34
N ASN A 123 0.80 1.12 5.22
CA ASN A 123 1.50 1.16 3.93
C ASN A 123 2.05 -0.22 3.57
N GLY A 124 2.14 -0.51 2.28
CA GLY A 124 2.90 -1.63 1.77
C GLY A 124 4.40 -1.47 2.00
N GLY A 125 5.11 -2.59 2.05
CA GLY A 125 6.56 -2.65 2.16
C GLY A 125 7.23 -2.50 0.80
N THR A 126 8.46 -2.00 0.79
CA THR A 126 9.27 -1.94 -0.43
C THR A 126 9.78 -3.32 -0.82
N GLY A 127 9.88 -3.61 -2.11
CA GLY A 127 10.62 -4.77 -2.59
C GLY A 127 12.12 -4.65 -2.31
N GLY A 128 12.79 -5.79 -2.15
CA GLY A 128 14.25 -5.87 -2.03
C GLY A 128 14.93 -5.80 -3.39
N ALA A 129 16.23 -5.55 -3.42
CA ALA A 129 17.01 -5.49 -4.66
C ALA A 129 17.48 -6.89 -5.12
N GLY A 130 17.72 -7.08 -6.42
CA GLY A 130 18.25 -8.35 -6.94
C GLY A 130 18.78 -8.29 -8.38
N TYR A 131 19.38 -9.39 -8.83
CA TYR A 131 19.72 -9.63 -10.22
C TYR A 131 18.46 -9.67 -11.09
N ASN A 132 17.48 -10.45 -10.63
CA ASN A 132 16.17 -10.65 -11.26
C ASN A 132 16.26 -11.02 -12.74
N ALA A 133 16.63 -12.26 -13.04
CA ALA A 133 16.75 -12.75 -14.41
C ALA A 133 15.44 -12.66 -15.22
N SER A 134 14.29 -12.53 -14.55
CA SER A 134 12.97 -12.32 -15.13
C SER A 134 12.17 -11.30 -14.32
N ALA A 135 11.09 -10.77 -14.90
CA ALA A 135 10.13 -9.92 -14.19
C ALA A 135 9.39 -10.69 -13.08
N GLY A 136 8.75 -9.95 -12.17
CA GLY A 136 7.88 -10.50 -11.10
C GLY A 136 8.52 -10.61 -9.71
N HIS A 137 9.79 -10.24 -9.59
CA HIS A 137 10.51 -10.17 -8.32
C HIS A 137 10.60 -8.73 -7.83
N SER A 138 11.02 -8.56 -6.57
CA SER A 138 11.30 -7.24 -6.01
C SER A 138 10.10 -6.29 -6.03
N SER A 139 8.87 -6.78 -6.13
CA SER A 139 7.70 -5.91 -6.21
C SER A 139 7.40 -5.28 -4.85
N GLY A 140 6.92 -4.03 -4.85
CA GLY A 140 6.37 -3.41 -3.65
C GLY A 140 5.05 -4.05 -3.24
N GLY A 141 4.77 -4.06 -1.93
CA GLY A 141 3.50 -4.53 -1.39
C GLY A 141 2.39 -3.50 -1.55
N ASN A 142 1.14 -3.94 -1.52
CA ASN A 142 0.00 -3.04 -1.60
C ASN A 142 -0.24 -2.30 -0.28
N GLY A 143 -0.81 -1.10 -0.35
CA GLY A 143 -1.35 -0.40 0.80
C GLY A 143 -2.62 -1.06 1.33
N GLY A 144 -2.85 -0.97 2.63
CA GLY A 144 -4.04 -1.48 3.30
C GLY A 144 -5.26 -0.58 3.11
N ARG A 145 -6.44 -1.14 3.35
CA ARG A 145 -7.72 -0.42 3.24
C ARG A 145 -8.12 0.24 4.55
N ALA A 146 -8.60 1.48 4.48
CA ALA A 146 -9.28 2.15 5.59
C ALA A 146 -10.80 2.15 5.39
N THR A 147 -11.56 1.80 6.43
CA THR A 147 -13.03 1.78 6.38
C THR A 147 -13.62 2.37 7.67
N ILE A 148 -14.49 3.37 7.54
CA ILE A 148 -15.29 3.90 8.64
C ILE A 148 -16.75 3.58 8.34
N THR A 149 -17.30 2.54 8.98
CA THR A 149 -18.72 2.16 8.85
C THR A 149 -19.62 3.00 9.74
N ALA A 150 -19.10 3.45 10.88
CA ALA A 150 -19.74 4.36 11.81
C ALA A 150 -18.66 5.22 12.48
N GLY A 151 -18.80 6.55 12.43
CA GLY A 151 -17.81 7.52 12.91
C GLY A 151 -18.42 8.91 13.09
N HIS A 152 -17.71 9.82 13.76
CA HIS A 152 -18.11 11.22 13.98
C HIS A 152 -17.10 12.15 13.28
N GLU A 153 -17.34 12.44 12.00
CA GLU A 153 -16.51 13.39 11.23
C GLU A 153 -15.02 12.98 11.12
N SER A 154 -14.74 11.70 11.35
CA SER A 154 -13.42 11.09 11.15
C SER A 154 -13.11 10.84 9.68
N ASN A 155 -11.84 10.84 9.31
CA ASN A 155 -11.38 10.57 7.96
C ASN A 155 -10.85 9.14 7.80
N ALA A 156 -11.03 8.58 6.61
CA ALA A 156 -10.47 7.27 6.24
C ALA A 156 -9.26 7.48 5.34
N HIS A 157 -8.10 6.95 5.72
CA HIS A 157 -6.85 7.07 4.95
C HIS A 157 -6.36 5.68 4.52
N GLY A 158 -6.46 5.40 3.22
CA GLY A 158 -5.88 4.22 2.60
C GLY A 158 -4.35 4.25 2.67
N GLY A 159 -3.74 3.07 2.80
CA GLY A 159 -2.29 2.95 2.90
C GLY A 159 -1.60 3.23 1.57
N TYR A 160 -0.38 3.75 1.60
CA TYR A 160 0.43 3.88 0.38
C TYR A 160 0.91 2.50 -0.12
N GLY A 161 0.99 2.33 -1.43
CA GLY A 161 1.70 1.22 -2.04
C GLY A 161 3.21 1.31 -1.78
N GLY A 162 3.87 0.17 -1.64
CA GLY A 162 5.32 0.09 -1.49
C GLY A 162 6.03 0.26 -2.83
N ASN A 163 7.25 0.80 -2.81
CA ASN A 163 8.05 0.90 -4.04
C ASN A 163 8.57 -0.47 -4.46
N GLY A 164 8.71 -0.66 -5.78
CA GLY A 164 9.49 -1.74 -6.34
C GLY A 164 10.98 -1.60 -6.00
N GLY A 165 11.63 -2.74 -5.84
CA GLY A 165 13.06 -2.85 -5.60
C GLY A 165 13.87 -2.76 -6.90
N VAL A 166 15.14 -2.43 -6.74
CA VAL A 166 16.11 -2.33 -7.85
C VAL A 166 16.38 -3.71 -8.44
N GLY A 167 16.45 -3.79 -9.77
CA GLY A 167 16.83 -5.02 -10.48
C GLY A 167 18.02 -4.77 -11.40
N THR A 168 19.08 -5.59 -11.39
CA THR A 168 20.15 -5.38 -12.39
C THR A 168 19.65 -5.70 -13.80
N MET A 169 18.80 -6.72 -13.95
CA MET A 169 18.11 -7.03 -15.20
C MET A 169 16.69 -6.48 -15.18
N TYR A 170 15.78 -7.05 -14.39
CA TYR A 170 14.39 -6.59 -14.30
C TYR A 170 14.08 -6.01 -12.93
N ALA A 171 13.68 -4.74 -12.87
CA ALA A 171 13.29 -4.12 -11.61
C ALA A 171 11.87 -4.50 -11.19
N GLY A 172 11.59 -4.30 -9.90
CA GLY A 172 10.27 -4.59 -9.34
C GLY A 172 9.24 -3.52 -9.66
N ASN A 173 7.98 -3.92 -9.75
CA ASN A 173 6.86 -2.97 -9.88
C ASN A 173 6.54 -2.33 -8.53
N GLY A 174 6.00 -1.11 -8.57
CA GLY A 174 5.38 -0.49 -7.40
C GLY A 174 4.07 -1.19 -7.03
N GLY A 175 3.77 -1.23 -5.73
CA GLY A 175 2.50 -1.75 -5.21
C GLY A 175 1.36 -0.74 -5.35
N SER A 176 0.13 -1.21 -5.35
CA SER A 176 -1.04 -0.34 -5.42
C SER A 176 -1.31 0.35 -4.09
N GLY A 177 -1.86 1.57 -4.16
CA GLY A 177 -2.39 2.27 -3.01
C GLY A 177 -3.69 1.63 -2.49
N GLY A 178 -3.93 1.82 -1.21
CA GLY A 178 -5.06 1.28 -0.48
C GLY A 178 -6.34 2.09 -0.66
N GLN A 179 -7.48 1.42 -0.62
CA GLN A 179 -8.79 2.07 -0.67
C GLN A 179 -9.11 2.77 0.66
N ALA A 180 -9.78 3.91 0.59
CA ALA A 180 -10.48 4.53 1.72
C ALA A 180 -12.00 4.52 1.48
N THR A 181 -12.77 4.10 2.47
CA THR A 181 -14.23 4.22 2.45
C THR A 181 -14.75 4.85 3.73
N ASN A 182 -15.53 5.92 3.58
CA ASN A 182 -16.15 6.63 4.69
C ASN A 182 -17.67 6.70 4.53
N TYR A 183 -18.38 6.05 5.45
CA TYR A 183 -19.84 6.11 5.55
C TYR A 183 -20.33 7.19 6.52
N SER A 184 -19.42 7.78 7.31
CA SER A 184 -19.70 8.91 8.20
C SER A 184 -19.55 10.25 7.47
N ARG A 185 -19.47 11.38 8.16
CA ARG A 185 -19.39 12.73 7.54
C ARG A 185 -18.00 13.19 7.09
N GLY A 186 -16.94 12.43 7.41
CA GLY A 186 -15.57 12.81 7.05
C GLY A 186 -15.16 12.41 5.64
N ASP A 187 -13.89 12.70 5.33
CA ASP A 187 -13.28 12.48 4.03
C ASP A 187 -12.79 11.03 3.85
N ALA A 188 -12.54 10.65 2.60
CA ALA A 188 -11.96 9.36 2.23
C ALA A 188 -10.79 9.57 1.26
N ASP A 189 -9.57 9.36 1.74
CA ASP A 189 -8.32 9.51 0.97
C ASP A 189 -7.76 8.14 0.56
N GLY A 190 -7.84 7.82 -0.72
CA GLY A 190 -7.13 6.68 -1.28
C GLY A 190 -5.61 6.87 -1.18
N GLY A 191 -4.87 5.80 -0.90
CA GLY A 191 -3.41 5.87 -0.81
C GLY A 191 -2.76 6.00 -2.19
N ASN A 192 -1.62 6.65 -2.32
CA ASN A 192 -0.87 6.66 -3.58
C ASN A 192 -0.29 5.29 -3.92
N GLY A 193 -0.13 4.99 -5.21
CA GLY A 193 0.64 3.87 -5.70
C GLY A 193 2.14 4.06 -5.48
N GLY A 194 2.86 2.95 -5.28
CA GLY A 194 4.31 2.94 -5.13
C GLY A 194 5.04 3.15 -6.45
N TYR A 195 6.29 3.60 -6.39
CA TYR A 195 7.10 3.76 -7.60
C TYR A 195 7.64 2.42 -8.10
N GLY A 196 7.79 2.30 -9.42
CA GLY A 196 8.56 1.21 -10.02
C GLY A 196 10.05 1.34 -9.70
N GLY A 197 10.72 0.19 -9.57
CA GLY A 197 12.16 0.14 -9.35
C GLY A 197 12.94 0.44 -10.62
N THR A 198 14.19 0.86 -10.47
CA THR A 198 15.12 1.08 -11.59
C THR A 198 15.91 -0.19 -11.92
N GLY A 199 16.26 -0.40 -13.19
CA GLY A 199 17.04 -1.57 -13.58
C GLY A 199 17.51 -1.61 -15.02
N GLY A 200 17.93 -2.79 -15.51
CA GLY A 200 18.12 -3.02 -16.94
C GLY A 200 16.83 -2.66 -17.70
N TYR A 201 15.73 -3.21 -17.23
CA TYR A 201 14.35 -2.85 -17.53
C TYR A 201 13.69 -2.32 -16.25
N GLY A 202 13.24 -1.07 -16.29
CA GLY A 202 12.54 -0.40 -15.19
C GLY A 202 11.17 -1.02 -14.92
N GLY A 203 10.77 -0.99 -13.65
CA GLY A 203 9.48 -1.51 -13.20
C GLY A 203 8.34 -0.51 -13.43
N ASN A 204 7.12 -0.99 -13.52
CA ASN A 204 5.95 -0.12 -13.62
C ASN A 204 5.62 0.52 -12.27
N GLY A 205 5.05 1.72 -12.30
CA GLY A 205 4.45 2.36 -11.14
C GLY A 205 3.15 1.68 -10.70
N GLY A 206 2.86 1.73 -9.42
CA GLY A 206 1.66 1.18 -8.81
C GLY A 206 0.43 2.05 -9.04
N VAL A 207 -0.76 1.45 -9.00
CA VAL A 207 -2.02 2.16 -9.17
C VAL A 207 -2.39 2.91 -7.89
N GLY A 208 -2.95 4.11 -8.01
CA GLY A 208 -3.50 4.86 -6.89
C GLY A 208 -4.76 4.23 -6.29
N GLY A 209 -4.96 4.40 -5.00
CA GLY A 209 -6.07 3.87 -4.23
C GLY A 209 -7.36 4.64 -4.44
N ILE A 210 -8.49 3.98 -4.25
CA ILE A 210 -9.82 4.59 -4.44
C ILE A 210 -10.22 5.38 -3.19
N GLY A 211 -10.75 6.59 -3.39
CA GLY A 211 -11.49 7.35 -2.35
C GLY A 211 -12.99 7.15 -2.49
N ASN A 212 -13.70 6.77 -1.41
CA ASN A 212 -15.14 6.53 -1.45
C ASN A 212 -15.86 7.16 -0.26
N THR A 213 -16.64 8.21 -0.50
CA THR A 213 -17.56 8.79 0.48
C THR A 213 -19.00 8.38 0.18
N ARG A 214 -19.70 7.88 1.21
CA ARG A 214 -21.12 7.49 1.11
C ARG A 214 -22.04 8.44 1.86
N ASN A 215 -21.64 9.70 1.98
CA ASN A 215 -22.37 10.73 2.67
C ASN A 215 -22.34 12.04 1.86
N GLN A 216 -23.19 13.00 2.21
CA GLN A 216 -23.35 14.27 1.50
C GLN A 216 -22.32 15.35 1.90
N HIS A 217 -21.50 15.12 2.93
CA HIS A 217 -20.62 16.12 3.50
C HIS A 217 -19.12 15.83 3.30
N GLY A 218 -18.75 14.56 3.13
CA GLY A 218 -17.38 14.12 2.99
C GLY A 218 -16.88 14.19 1.55
N THR A 219 -15.60 14.50 1.42
CA THR A 219 -14.86 14.58 0.18
C THR A 219 -14.12 13.28 -0.10
N ALA A 220 -14.18 12.79 -1.35
CA ALA A 220 -13.41 11.64 -1.80
C ALA A 220 -12.18 12.10 -2.57
N TYR A 221 -11.00 11.62 -2.16
CA TYR A 221 -9.73 11.83 -2.86
C TYR A 221 -9.20 10.49 -3.35
N GLY A 222 -8.91 10.40 -4.64
CA GLY A 222 -8.22 9.26 -5.23
C GLY A 222 -6.72 9.41 -5.03
N GLY A 223 -6.03 8.31 -4.76
CA GLY A 223 -4.57 8.30 -4.66
C GLY A 223 -3.92 8.51 -6.02
N ASN A 224 -2.76 9.16 -6.06
CA ASN A 224 -1.99 9.29 -7.30
C ASN A 224 -1.35 7.96 -7.69
N GLY A 225 -1.22 7.72 -9.00
CA GLY A 225 -0.42 6.63 -9.53
C GLY A 225 1.08 6.84 -9.31
N GLY A 226 1.81 5.74 -9.17
CA GLY A 226 3.26 5.75 -8.99
C GLY A 226 4.01 6.06 -10.28
N LEU A 227 5.21 6.63 -10.16
CA LEU A 227 6.12 6.77 -11.29
C LEU A 227 6.62 5.39 -11.76
N GLY A 228 6.81 5.25 -13.07
CA GLY A 228 7.57 4.14 -13.63
C GLY A 228 9.07 4.30 -13.37
N GLY A 229 9.79 3.19 -13.29
CA GLY A 229 11.22 3.15 -13.04
C GLY A 229 12.05 3.31 -14.32
N ASP A 230 13.26 3.81 -14.17
CA ASP A 230 14.18 4.01 -15.28
C ASP A 230 14.84 2.69 -15.72
N SER A 231 15.06 2.58 -17.03
CA SER A 231 15.77 1.48 -17.69
C SER A 231 17.21 1.89 -18.03
N SER A 232 18.12 0.91 -18.04
CA SER A 232 19.54 1.12 -18.34
C SER A 232 20.06 0.22 -19.45
N ALA A 233 19.32 -0.84 -19.81
CA ALA A 233 19.69 -1.72 -20.92
C ALA A 233 19.51 -1.03 -22.27
N GLN A 234 20.37 -1.38 -23.24
CA GLN A 234 20.29 -0.84 -24.59
C GLN A 234 18.96 -1.21 -25.25
N GLY A 235 18.26 -0.22 -25.81
CA GLY A 235 16.96 -0.37 -26.44
C GLY A 235 15.81 -0.72 -25.50
N ALA A 236 16.03 -0.67 -24.18
CA ALA A 236 14.98 -0.92 -23.20
C ALA A 236 14.19 0.36 -22.93
N ASP A 237 12.87 0.29 -23.11
CA ASP A 237 11.97 1.38 -22.71
C ASP A 237 11.89 1.48 -21.19
N GLY A 238 11.61 2.68 -20.67
CA GLY A 238 11.37 2.88 -19.25
C GLY A 238 10.05 2.25 -18.80
N GLY A 239 9.93 1.98 -17.50
CA GLY A 239 8.70 1.45 -16.92
C GLY A 239 7.54 2.43 -17.06
N ASN A 240 6.31 1.92 -17.21
CA ASN A 240 5.12 2.76 -17.31
C ASN A 240 4.75 3.38 -15.96
N GLY A 241 4.17 4.57 -15.98
CA GLY A 241 3.54 5.16 -14.81
C GLY A 241 2.26 4.41 -14.44
N GLY A 242 1.94 4.38 -13.15
CA GLY A 242 0.70 3.81 -12.64
C GLY A 242 -0.49 4.74 -12.83
N ASN A 243 -1.69 4.18 -12.94
CA ASN A 243 -2.92 4.98 -13.03
C ASN A 243 -3.25 5.63 -11.68
N GLY A 244 -3.89 6.80 -11.73
CA GLY A 244 -4.51 7.42 -10.56
C GLY A 244 -5.74 6.65 -10.10
N GLY A 245 -6.10 6.80 -8.83
CA GLY A 245 -7.25 6.17 -8.21
C GLY A 245 -8.54 6.93 -8.47
N ASP A 246 -9.63 6.18 -8.63
CA ASP A 246 -10.97 6.73 -8.82
C ASP A 246 -11.55 7.30 -7.51
N THR A 247 -12.58 8.13 -7.67
CA THR A 247 -13.38 8.62 -6.55
C THR A 247 -14.85 8.27 -6.72
N TYR A 248 -15.50 8.00 -5.60
CA TYR A 248 -16.95 7.79 -5.53
C TYR A 248 -17.51 8.69 -4.43
N GLY A 249 -18.47 9.54 -4.78
CA GLY A 249 -19.08 10.48 -3.83
C GLY A 249 -20.44 11.00 -4.29
N TYR A 250 -21.12 11.75 -3.42
CA TYR A 250 -22.45 12.30 -3.71
C TYR A 250 -22.43 13.52 -4.64
N TYR A 251 -21.44 14.39 -4.49
CA TYR A 251 -21.32 15.62 -5.29
C TYR A 251 -20.00 15.64 -6.07
N GLN A 252 -20.01 16.19 -7.29
CA GLN A 252 -18.79 16.27 -8.13
C GLN A 252 -17.74 17.18 -7.53
N ASN A 253 -18.16 18.29 -6.92
CA ASN A 253 -17.25 19.26 -6.30
C ASN A 253 -16.62 18.74 -4.99
N ALA A 254 -17.00 17.54 -4.54
CA ALA A 254 -16.42 16.84 -3.40
C ALA A 254 -15.67 15.57 -3.84
N GLN A 255 -15.21 15.51 -5.09
CA GLN A 255 -14.52 14.37 -5.66
C GLN A 255 -13.28 14.81 -6.44
N PHE A 256 -12.13 14.30 -6.02
CA PHE A 256 -10.82 14.63 -6.59
C PHE A 256 -10.08 13.34 -6.96
N PRO A 257 -10.26 12.81 -8.18
CA PRO A 257 -9.54 11.63 -8.60
C PRO A 257 -8.03 11.84 -8.62
N GLY A 258 -7.31 10.75 -8.46
CA GLY A 258 -5.85 10.77 -8.47
C GLY A 258 -5.30 11.03 -9.87
N LEU A 259 -4.13 11.67 -9.92
CA LEU A 259 -3.37 11.82 -11.16
C LEU A 259 -2.64 10.53 -11.49
N GLY A 260 -2.46 10.25 -12.78
CA GLY A 260 -1.58 9.18 -13.23
C GLY A 260 -0.11 9.54 -13.04
N GLY A 261 0.72 8.53 -12.80
CA GLY A 261 2.16 8.68 -12.69
C GLY A 261 2.82 8.86 -14.06
N ARG A 262 4.01 9.46 -14.10
CA ARG A 262 4.81 9.53 -15.32
C ARG A 262 5.56 8.21 -15.52
N GLY A 263 5.80 7.83 -16.78
CA GLY A 263 6.72 6.74 -17.08
C GLY A 263 8.19 7.11 -16.85
N GLY A 264 9.01 6.09 -16.60
CA GLY A 264 10.45 6.18 -16.40
C GLY A 264 11.20 6.39 -17.71
N GLN A 265 12.46 6.81 -17.61
CA GLN A 265 13.34 7.00 -18.75
C GLN A 265 13.76 5.65 -19.34
N GLY A 266 13.85 5.57 -20.67
CA GLY A 266 14.46 4.44 -21.36
C GLY A 266 15.97 4.44 -21.23
N GLY A 267 16.57 3.26 -21.43
CA GLY A 267 18.01 3.12 -21.57
C GLY A 267 18.51 3.69 -22.90
N PRO A 268 19.81 3.56 -23.21
CA PRO A 268 20.35 4.06 -24.48
C PRO A 268 19.60 3.52 -25.69
N GLY A 269 18.97 4.42 -26.46
CA GLY A 269 18.15 4.08 -27.62
C GLY A 269 16.75 3.52 -27.31
N GLY A 270 16.35 3.47 -26.04
CA GLY A 270 14.99 3.14 -25.61
C GLY A 270 14.13 4.39 -25.38
N GLU A 271 12.82 4.21 -25.42
CA GLU A 271 11.85 5.28 -25.22
C GLU A 271 11.49 5.47 -23.74
N ARG A 272 10.89 6.61 -23.41
CA ARG A 272 10.28 6.80 -22.09
C ARG A 272 9.04 5.91 -21.98
N GLY A 273 8.83 5.31 -20.81
CA GLY A 273 7.58 4.63 -20.49
C GLY A 273 6.36 5.55 -20.60
N GLN A 274 5.20 4.95 -20.82
CA GLN A 274 3.95 5.69 -20.95
C GLN A 274 3.52 6.26 -19.59
N PRO A 275 2.91 7.46 -19.55
CA PRO A 275 2.25 7.94 -18.34
C PRO A 275 0.97 7.12 -18.07
N GLY A 276 0.63 6.98 -16.79
CA GLY A 276 -0.64 6.41 -16.37
C GLY A 276 -1.80 7.38 -16.60
N ALA A 277 -3.00 6.83 -16.71
CA ALA A 277 -4.23 7.63 -16.77
C ALA A 277 -4.57 8.24 -15.41
N SER A 278 -5.22 9.41 -15.41
CA SER A 278 -5.88 9.93 -14.19
C SER A 278 -7.12 9.10 -13.88
N GLY A 279 -7.47 9.03 -12.58
CA GLY A 279 -8.71 8.40 -12.15
C GLY A 279 -9.94 9.19 -12.59
N THR A 280 -11.10 8.57 -12.47
CA THR A 280 -12.40 9.17 -12.77
C THR A 280 -13.25 9.34 -11.51
N TRP A 281 -14.18 10.28 -11.55
CA TRP A 281 -15.22 10.43 -10.52
C TRP A 281 -16.48 9.65 -10.91
N HIS A 282 -17.15 9.10 -9.90
CA HIS A 282 -18.34 8.30 -10.07
C HIS A 282 -19.43 8.71 -9.09
N PHE A 283 -20.67 8.71 -9.57
CA PHE A 283 -21.84 8.90 -8.72
C PHE A 283 -22.48 7.55 -8.41
N PRO A 284 -22.68 7.21 -7.12
CA PRO A 284 -23.36 5.98 -6.75
C PRO A 284 -24.88 6.04 -6.94
N TYR A 285 -25.49 7.18 -7.29
CA TYR A 285 -26.95 7.33 -7.39
C TYR A 285 -27.40 8.21 -8.57
N THR A 286 -27.53 7.63 -9.77
CA THR A 286 -28.26 8.25 -10.89
C THR A 286 -29.76 7.92 -10.91
N ASP A 287 -30.27 7.07 -10.01
CA ASP A 287 -31.63 6.53 -10.08
C ASP A 287 -32.61 7.02 -8.99
N GLN A 288 -32.30 8.07 -8.21
CA GLN A 288 -33.23 8.61 -7.19
C GLN A 288 -33.59 10.08 -7.32
N LEU A 289 -33.29 10.73 -8.45
CA LEU A 289 -34.02 11.94 -8.83
C LEU A 289 -35.16 11.51 -9.75
N GLY A 290 -36.24 11.02 -9.14
CA GLY A 290 -37.53 10.96 -9.83
C GLY A 290 -37.89 12.37 -10.37
N PRO A 291 -38.57 12.45 -11.52
CA PRO A 291 -38.97 13.74 -12.06
C PRO A 291 -39.81 14.50 -11.04
N ALA A 292 -39.45 15.77 -10.83
CA ALA A 292 -40.23 16.74 -10.06
C ALA A 292 -41.59 17.01 -10.70
#